data_AF-A0A7L3WVA1-F1
#
_entry.id   AF-A0A7L3WVA1-F1
#
_cell.length_a   1.000
_cell.length_b   1.000
_cell.length_c   1.000
_cell.angle_alpha   90.00
_cell.angle_beta   90.00
_cell.angle_gamma   90.00
#
_symmetry.space_group_name_H-M   'P 1'
#
loop_
_entity.id
_entity.type
_entity.pdbx_description
1 polymer ?
#
loop_
_entity_poly.entity_id
_entity_poly.type
_entity_poly.pdbx_seq_one_letter_code
_entity_poly.pdbx_strand_id
1 'polypeptide(L)'
;FRPAQLTTVGKRCCLWIQDLCLDLQNLERARDDLRFRGVKGTTGTQASFLQLFEGDHSKVEELDRIVTTKAGFKRAYMVTGQTYSRKVDIEVLSVLASLGASVHKICTDIRLLANLKEIEEPFEKDQIGSSAMPYKRNPMRSERCCSLARHLMTLVLDPLQTASVQWFERTLDDSANRRVCLAEAFLTADIILSTLQNISEGLVVYPKVIERRIRQELPFMATENIIMAMVKAGGNRQDCHEKIRVLSQKAAAVVKQEGGDNDFIARVRADAYFSPIHKQLESLLDPSSFTGRAPQQVAKFLKEEVRPALIPYQSKMGGKIELAL
;
A
#
# COMPACT_ATOMS: atom_id res chain seq x y z
N PHE A 1 6.98 3.87 15.98
CA PHE A 1 7.76 4.56 14.93
C PHE A 1 9.04 5.12 15.54
N ARG A 2 10.07 4.27 15.72
CA ARG A 2 11.38 4.63 16.30
C ARG A 2 12.47 4.43 15.25
N PRO A 3 13.63 5.10 15.38
CA PRO A 3 14.79 4.82 14.53
C PRO A 3 15.16 3.35 14.52
N ALA A 4 15.50 2.83 13.34
CA ALA A 4 15.90 1.45 13.09
C ALA A 4 16.93 1.43 11.94
N GLN A 5 17.50 0.26 11.63
CA GLN A 5 18.48 0.09 10.55
C GLN A 5 18.01 0.75 9.24
N LEU A 6 18.96 1.32 8.51
CA LEU A 6 18.65 2.10 7.32
C LEU A 6 18.00 1.24 6.22
N THR A 7 17.11 1.88 5.49
CA THR A 7 16.57 1.39 4.23
C THR A 7 16.73 2.49 3.17
N THR A 8 16.33 2.21 1.93
CA THR A 8 16.31 3.23 0.87
C THR A 8 14.87 3.67 0.60
N VAL A 9 14.71 4.90 0.08
CA VAL A 9 13.38 5.42 -0.33
C VAL A 9 12.70 4.46 -1.32
N GLY A 10 13.44 3.98 -2.33
CA GLY A 10 12.94 2.99 -3.29
C GLY A 10 12.53 1.67 -2.63
N LYS A 11 13.31 1.16 -1.67
CA LYS A 11 12.97 -0.08 -0.96
C LYS A 11 11.71 0.07 -0.12
N ARG A 12 11.49 1.22 0.50
CA ARG A 12 10.23 1.55 1.19
C ARG A 12 9.06 1.58 0.21
N CYS A 13 9.22 2.24 -0.93
CA CYS A 13 8.21 2.27 -1.98
C CYS A 13 7.84 0.86 -2.49
N CYS A 14 8.79 -0.07 -2.56
CA CYS A 14 8.48 -1.45 -2.92
C CYS A 14 7.54 -2.16 -1.95
N LEU A 15 7.45 -1.76 -0.67
CA LEU A 15 6.43 -2.31 0.24
C LEU A 15 5.03 -1.92 -0.24
N TRP A 16 4.87 -0.65 -0.66
CA TRP A 16 3.61 -0.14 -1.19
C TRP A 16 3.23 -0.84 -2.50
N ILE A 17 4.20 -1.01 -3.39
CA ILE A 17 4.00 -1.66 -4.67
C ILE A 17 3.64 -3.14 -4.50
N GLN A 18 4.24 -3.85 -3.54
CA GLN A 18 3.89 -5.25 -3.26
C GLN A 18 2.40 -5.41 -2.96
N ASP A 19 1.87 -4.60 -2.04
CA ASP A 19 0.46 -4.67 -1.65
C ASP A 19 -0.46 -4.37 -2.85
N LEU A 20 -0.12 -3.34 -3.65
CA LEU A 20 -0.87 -3.02 -4.87
C LEU A 20 -0.78 -4.11 -5.96
N CYS A 21 0.33 -4.83 -6.06
CA CYS A 21 0.45 -5.98 -6.96
C CYS A 21 -0.46 -7.14 -6.52
N LEU A 22 -0.58 -7.39 -5.21
CA LEU A 22 -1.53 -8.38 -4.68
C LEU A 22 -2.97 -7.96 -4.97
N ASP A 23 -3.29 -6.68 -4.82
CA ASP A 23 -4.61 -6.16 -5.16
C ASP A 23 -4.89 -6.30 -6.66
N LEU A 24 -3.94 -5.97 -7.54
CA LEU A 24 -4.08 -6.15 -8.98
C LEU A 24 -4.42 -7.61 -9.35
N GLN A 25 -3.67 -8.57 -8.80
CA GLN A 25 -3.91 -10.00 -9.01
C GLN A 25 -5.32 -10.41 -8.53
N ASN A 26 -5.75 -9.91 -7.37
CA ASN A 26 -7.06 -10.20 -6.83
C ASN A 26 -8.19 -9.61 -7.70
N LEU A 27 -8.03 -8.37 -8.20
CA LEU A 27 -8.99 -7.73 -9.11
C LEU A 27 -9.07 -8.48 -10.44
N GLU A 28 -7.94 -8.90 -11.01
CA GLU A 28 -7.90 -9.68 -12.25
C GLU A 28 -8.62 -11.01 -12.07
N ARG A 29 -8.34 -11.74 -10.98
CA ARG A 29 -9.04 -12.98 -10.66
C ARG A 29 -10.54 -12.77 -10.52
N ALA A 30 -10.95 -11.77 -9.74
CA ALA A 30 -12.37 -11.48 -9.53
C ALA A 30 -13.09 -11.11 -10.83
N ARG A 31 -12.43 -10.37 -11.74
CA ARG A 31 -12.93 -10.03 -13.08
C ARG A 31 -13.04 -11.26 -13.97
N ASP A 32 -11.98 -12.07 -14.05
CA ASP A 32 -11.87 -13.16 -15.02
C ASP A 32 -12.72 -14.39 -14.63
N ASP A 33 -12.94 -14.59 -13.33
CA ASP A 33 -13.80 -15.65 -12.80
C ASP A 33 -15.29 -15.26 -12.76
N LEU A 34 -15.62 -13.99 -13.00
CA LEU A 34 -17.00 -13.50 -12.99
C LEU A 34 -17.84 -14.20 -14.06
N ARG A 35 -19.01 -14.73 -13.65
CA ARG A 35 -19.92 -15.45 -14.55
C ARG A 35 -21.23 -14.73 -14.70
N PHE A 36 -21.84 -14.88 -15.86
CA PHE A 36 -23.16 -14.36 -16.12
C PHE A 36 -24.23 -15.19 -15.39
N ARG A 37 -25.32 -14.57 -14.93
CA ARG A 37 -26.48 -15.34 -14.43
C ARG A 37 -27.08 -16.19 -15.54
N GLY A 38 -27.23 -15.60 -16.72
CA GLY A 38 -27.95 -16.20 -17.82
C GLY A 38 -29.47 -16.16 -17.65
N VAL A 39 -30.14 -16.99 -18.44
CA VAL A 39 -31.59 -17.10 -18.54
C VAL A 39 -32.06 -18.30 -17.72
N LYS A 40 -32.47 -18.04 -16.47
CA LYS A 40 -32.73 -19.10 -15.46
C LYS A 40 -34.17 -19.19 -14.95
N GLY A 41 -35.04 -18.25 -15.34
CA GLY A 41 -36.42 -18.18 -14.83
C GLY A 41 -36.49 -17.74 -13.36
N THR A 42 -37.68 -17.88 -12.75
CA THR A 42 -38.00 -17.35 -11.41
C THR A 42 -37.28 -18.06 -10.27
N THR A 43 -37.06 -19.37 -10.38
CA THR A 43 -36.46 -20.22 -9.32
C THR A 43 -35.25 -21.00 -9.81
N GLY A 44 -34.66 -20.63 -10.95
CA GLY A 44 -33.45 -21.26 -11.47
C GLY A 44 -33.67 -22.45 -12.39
N THR A 45 -34.90 -22.96 -12.48
CA THR A 45 -35.23 -24.22 -13.19
C THR A 45 -35.51 -24.06 -14.68
N GLN A 46 -35.57 -22.82 -15.18
CA GLN A 46 -35.87 -22.51 -16.58
C GLN A 46 -37.24 -23.02 -17.10
N ALA A 47 -38.16 -23.40 -16.20
CA ALA A 47 -39.45 -24.03 -16.56
C ALA A 47 -40.27 -23.24 -17.58
N SER A 48 -40.33 -21.91 -17.46
CA SER A 48 -41.04 -21.05 -18.42
C SER A 48 -40.47 -21.11 -19.83
N PHE A 49 -39.14 -21.22 -19.95
CA PHE A 49 -38.47 -21.33 -21.25
C PHE A 49 -38.63 -22.73 -21.82
N LEU A 50 -38.60 -23.77 -20.97
CA LEU A 50 -38.85 -25.14 -21.39
C LEU A 50 -40.27 -25.30 -21.95
N GLN A 51 -41.27 -24.70 -21.30
CA GLN A 51 -42.64 -24.67 -21.80
C GLN A 51 -42.75 -23.90 -23.13
N LEU A 52 -42.08 -22.75 -23.25
CA LEU A 52 -42.06 -21.96 -24.48
C LEU A 52 -41.45 -22.74 -25.68
N PHE A 53 -40.49 -23.62 -25.41
CA PHE A 53 -39.88 -24.48 -26.41
C PHE A 53 -40.46 -25.90 -26.45
N GLU A 54 -41.68 -26.10 -25.95
CA GLU A 54 -42.43 -27.36 -26.05
C GLU A 54 -41.66 -28.59 -25.50
N GLY A 55 -40.87 -28.39 -24.45
CA GLY A 55 -40.06 -29.46 -23.84
C GLY A 55 -38.69 -29.66 -24.47
N ASP A 56 -38.28 -28.84 -25.44
CA ASP A 56 -36.95 -28.92 -26.06
C ASP A 56 -35.86 -28.30 -25.15
N HIS A 57 -35.20 -29.17 -24.37
CA HIS A 57 -34.10 -28.80 -23.49
C HIS A 57 -32.91 -28.18 -24.24
N SER A 58 -32.62 -28.64 -25.46
CA SER A 58 -31.47 -28.16 -26.23
C SER A 58 -31.65 -26.69 -26.62
N LYS A 59 -32.87 -26.28 -26.97
CA LYS A 59 -33.19 -24.87 -27.23
C LYS A 59 -33.07 -23.99 -25.99
N VAL A 60 -33.41 -24.50 -24.81
CA VAL A 60 -33.24 -23.76 -23.54
C VAL A 60 -31.77 -23.52 -23.24
N GLU A 61 -30.92 -24.54 -23.38
CA GLU A 61 -29.47 -24.41 -23.20
C GLU A 61 -28.84 -23.46 -24.23
N GLU A 62 -29.26 -23.57 -25.50
CA GLU A 62 -28.78 -22.71 -26.57
C GLU A 62 -29.20 -21.25 -26.38
N LEU A 63 -30.43 -20.99 -25.91
CA LEU A 63 -30.87 -19.63 -25.54
C LEU A 63 -29.95 -19.02 -24.48
N ASP A 64 -29.64 -19.78 -23.41
CA ASP A 64 -28.77 -19.30 -22.33
C ASP A 64 -27.35 -19.02 -22.84
N ARG A 65 -26.82 -19.90 -23.69
CA ARG A 65 -25.50 -19.74 -24.32
C ARG A 65 -25.44 -18.51 -25.22
N ILE A 66 -26.44 -18.29 -26.07
CA ILE A 66 -26.53 -17.15 -26.98
C ILE A 66 -26.57 -15.84 -26.19
N VAL A 67 -27.44 -15.73 -25.18
CA VAL A 67 -27.58 -14.50 -24.39
C VAL A 67 -26.30 -14.22 -23.59
N THR A 68 -25.68 -15.26 -23.02
CA THR A 68 -24.39 -15.14 -22.32
C THR A 68 -23.29 -14.61 -23.24
N THR A 69 -23.19 -15.15 -24.45
CA THR A 69 -22.22 -14.71 -25.46
C THR A 69 -22.48 -13.27 -25.90
N LYS A 70 -23.75 -12.90 -26.14
CA LYS A 70 -24.16 -11.54 -26.50
C LYS A 70 -23.85 -10.53 -25.41
N ALA A 71 -23.91 -10.94 -24.14
CA ALA A 71 -23.53 -10.11 -22.99
C ALA A 71 -22.01 -9.98 -22.80
N GLY A 72 -21.19 -10.66 -23.63
CA GLY A 72 -19.72 -10.59 -23.57
C GLY A 72 -19.09 -11.49 -22.50
N PHE A 73 -19.86 -12.39 -21.88
CA PHE A 73 -19.33 -13.32 -20.87
C PHE A 73 -18.87 -14.62 -21.50
N LYS A 74 -17.75 -15.15 -21.02
CA LYS A 74 -17.23 -16.47 -21.44
C LYS A 74 -18.06 -17.63 -20.88
N ARG A 75 -18.69 -17.44 -19.72
CA ARG A 75 -19.39 -18.49 -18.96
C ARG A 75 -20.59 -17.92 -18.21
N ALA A 76 -21.63 -18.73 -18.07
CA ALA A 76 -22.75 -18.50 -17.17
C ALA A 76 -22.73 -19.49 -16.00
N TYR A 77 -23.47 -19.19 -14.93
CA TYR A 77 -23.75 -20.15 -13.87
C TYR A 77 -24.65 -21.26 -14.40
N MET A 78 -24.33 -22.52 -14.07
CA MET A 78 -25.20 -23.66 -14.35
C MET A 78 -26.33 -23.76 -13.33
N VAL A 79 -26.02 -23.50 -12.06
CA VAL A 79 -26.96 -23.60 -10.94
C VAL A 79 -27.15 -22.22 -10.33
N THR A 80 -28.41 -21.78 -10.28
CA THR A 80 -28.85 -20.57 -9.58
C THR A 80 -30.19 -20.84 -8.91
N GLY A 81 -30.55 -20.04 -7.90
CA GLY A 81 -31.95 -19.84 -7.55
C GLY A 81 -32.56 -18.79 -8.48
N GLN A 82 -33.30 -17.83 -7.91
CA GLN A 82 -33.81 -16.68 -8.67
C GLN A 82 -32.67 -15.75 -9.13
N THR A 83 -31.58 -15.67 -8.37
CA THR A 83 -30.48 -14.72 -8.58
C THR A 83 -29.15 -15.46 -8.76
N TYR A 84 -28.13 -14.76 -9.27
CA TYR A 84 -26.76 -15.22 -9.05
C TYR A 84 -26.47 -15.19 -7.53
N SER A 85 -25.63 -16.10 -7.03
CA SER A 85 -25.35 -16.17 -5.59
C SER A 85 -24.74 -14.87 -5.08
N ARG A 86 -25.28 -14.32 -3.98
CA ARG A 86 -24.76 -13.10 -3.33
C ARG A 86 -23.36 -13.28 -2.74
N LYS A 87 -22.84 -14.51 -2.68
CA LYS A 87 -21.42 -14.76 -2.42
C LYS A 87 -20.50 -14.08 -3.44
N VAL A 88 -20.94 -13.90 -4.68
CA VAL A 88 -20.19 -13.15 -5.70
C VAL A 88 -19.96 -11.70 -5.25
N ASP A 89 -20.97 -11.07 -4.64
CA ASP A 89 -20.84 -9.70 -4.14
C ASP A 89 -19.81 -9.62 -3.00
N ILE A 90 -19.70 -10.66 -2.16
CA ILE A 90 -18.65 -10.78 -1.13
C ILE A 90 -17.27 -10.83 -1.78
N GLU A 91 -17.05 -11.71 -2.76
CA GLU A 91 -15.73 -11.85 -3.40
C GLU A 91 -15.28 -10.54 -4.03
N VAL A 92 -16.18 -9.82 -4.70
CA VAL A 92 -15.87 -8.52 -5.33
C VAL A 92 -15.53 -7.46 -4.28
N LEU A 93 -16.38 -7.24 -3.27
CA LEU A 93 -16.17 -6.18 -2.28
C LEU A 93 -15.02 -6.51 -1.31
N SER A 94 -14.71 -7.78 -1.07
CA SER A 94 -13.55 -8.16 -0.24
C SER A 94 -12.24 -7.76 -0.89
N VAL A 95 -12.14 -7.91 -2.21
CA VAL A 95 -10.97 -7.47 -2.98
C VAL A 95 -10.82 -5.94 -2.94
N LEU A 96 -11.92 -5.20 -3.05
CA LEU A 96 -11.90 -3.73 -2.93
C LEU A 96 -11.58 -3.27 -1.50
N ALA A 97 -12.08 -3.97 -0.48
CA ALA A 97 -11.75 -3.69 0.91
C ALA A 97 -10.26 -3.90 1.19
N SER A 98 -9.64 -4.97 0.65
CA SER A 98 -8.19 -5.20 0.69
C SER A 98 -7.42 -4.02 0.08
N LEU A 99 -7.82 -3.58 -1.12
CA LEU A 99 -7.26 -2.38 -1.76
C LEU A 99 -7.36 -1.15 -0.86
N GLY A 100 -8.50 -0.97 -0.18
CA GLY A 100 -8.69 0.08 0.82
C GLY A 100 -7.63 0.03 1.93
N ALA A 101 -7.31 -1.16 2.46
CA ALA A 101 -6.26 -1.31 3.46
C ALA A 101 -4.87 -0.91 2.92
N SER A 102 -4.52 -1.38 1.72
CA SER A 102 -3.28 -1.04 1.03
C SER A 102 -3.13 0.48 0.85
N VAL A 103 -4.13 1.13 0.25
CA VAL A 103 -4.12 2.58 0.00
C VAL A 103 -4.07 3.37 1.31
N HIS A 104 -4.83 2.96 2.33
CA HIS A 104 -4.82 3.63 3.63
C HIS A 104 -3.42 3.57 4.26
N LYS A 105 -2.75 2.41 4.21
CA LYS A 105 -1.39 2.23 4.76
C LYS A 105 -0.36 3.06 4.00
N ILE A 106 -0.40 3.07 2.67
CA ILE A 106 0.50 3.86 1.83
C ILE A 106 0.37 5.35 2.15
N CYS A 107 -0.86 5.86 2.12
CA CYS A 107 -1.11 7.28 2.36
C CYS A 107 -0.82 7.68 3.82
N THR A 108 -0.95 6.76 4.77
CA THR A 108 -0.52 7.00 6.16
C THR A 108 1.00 7.16 6.24
N ASP A 109 1.78 6.30 5.56
CA ASP A 109 3.23 6.47 5.51
C ASP A 109 3.62 7.82 4.88
N ILE A 110 2.97 8.22 3.78
CA ILE A 110 3.23 9.51 3.12
C ILE A 110 2.96 10.68 4.08
N ARG A 111 1.85 10.63 4.83
CA ARG A 111 1.52 11.66 5.84
C ARG A 111 2.57 11.73 6.95
N LEU A 112 3.09 10.58 7.41
CA LEU A 112 4.19 10.55 8.37
C LEU A 112 5.47 11.12 7.76
N LEU A 113 5.79 10.81 6.50
CA LEU A 113 6.96 11.33 5.80
C LEU A 113 6.88 12.85 5.56
N ALA A 114 5.67 13.39 5.38
CA ALA A 114 5.42 14.82 5.30
C ALA A 114 5.67 15.52 6.64
N ASN A 115 5.19 14.96 7.76
CA ASN A 115 5.53 15.46 9.10
C ASN A 115 7.06 15.53 9.31
N LEU A 116 7.72 14.48 8.85
CA LEU A 116 9.16 14.32 8.86
C LEU A 116 9.90 15.20 7.84
N LYS A 117 9.20 15.86 6.91
CA LYS A 117 9.76 16.68 5.81
C LYS A 117 10.71 15.91 4.90
N GLU A 118 10.58 14.59 4.83
CA GLU A 118 11.42 13.75 3.95
C GLU A 118 10.78 13.61 2.57
N ILE A 119 9.46 13.50 2.53
CA ILE A 119 8.68 13.38 1.29
C ILE A 119 7.38 14.19 1.46
N GLU A 120 7.00 14.94 0.43
CA GLU A 120 5.71 15.63 0.34
C GLU A 120 4.93 15.14 -0.89
N GLU A 121 3.60 15.21 -0.80
CA GLU A 121 2.72 15.04 -1.97
C GLU A 121 2.79 16.28 -2.89
N PRO A 122 2.37 16.17 -4.16
CA PRO A 122 2.34 17.32 -5.07
C PRO A 122 1.49 18.46 -4.52
N PHE A 123 1.96 19.68 -4.78
CA PHE A 123 1.32 20.92 -4.35
C PHE A 123 1.15 21.85 -5.56
N GLU A 124 -0.09 22.17 -5.92
CA GLU A 124 -0.34 23.04 -7.07
C GLU A 124 0.12 24.47 -6.80
N LYS A 125 0.44 25.21 -7.86
CA LYS A 125 0.95 26.58 -7.78
C LYS A 125 0.02 27.51 -6.98
N ASP A 126 -1.29 27.35 -7.16
CA ASP A 126 -2.32 28.20 -6.55
C ASP A 126 -3.01 27.50 -5.35
N GLN A 127 -2.48 26.37 -4.89
CA GLN A 127 -3.07 25.63 -3.77
C GLN A 127 -2.88 26.38 -2.45
N ILE A 128 -3.96 26.55 -1.69
CA ILE A 128 -3.93 27.12 -0.35
C ILE A 128 -3.92 25.96 0.66
N GLY A 129 -2.80 25.78 1.37
CA GLY A 129 -2.65 24.70 2.35
C GLY A 129 -3.39 24.94 3.67
N SER A 130 -3.56 26.20 4.09
CA SER A 130 -4.35 26.60 5.26
C SER A 130 -4.83 28.04 5.10
N SER A 131 -6.07 28.32 5.51
CA SER A 131 -6.65 29.67 5.49
C SER A 131 -5.98 30.65 6.46
N ALA A 132 -5.29 30.15 7.51
CA ALA A 132 -4.71 30.97 8.56
C ALA A 132 -3.17 30.89 8.66
N MET A 133 -2.55 29.83 8.10
CA MET A 133 -1.11 29.59 8.21
C MET A 133 -0.47 29.50 6.82
N PRO A 134 0.08 30.59 6.27
CA PRO A 134 0.57 30.62 4.88
C PRO A 134 1.77 29.70 4.61
N TYR A 135 2.52 29.31 5.65
CA TYR A 135 3.64 28.38 5.54
C TYR A 135 3.22 26.90 5.60
N LYS A 136 1.95 26.60 5.91
CA LYS A 136 1.51 25.23 6.20
C LYS A 136 1.12 24.50 4.92
N ARG A 137 1.86 23.43 4.60
CA ARG A 137 1.51 22.46 3.56
C ARG A 137 1.01 21.18 4.21
N ASN A 138 -0.21 20.78 3.87
CA ASN A 138 -0.85 19.58 4.41
C ASN A 138 -0.89 18.47 3.35
N PRO A 139 -0.70 17.19 3.73
CA PRO A 139 -0.86 16.05 2.84
C PRO A 139 -2.35 15.72 2.62
N MET A 140 -3.13 16.69 2.15
CA MET A 140 -4.60 16.63 2.07
C MET A 140 -5.11 15.57 1.09
N ARG A 141 -4.39 15.31 -0.01
CA ARG A 141 -4.74 14.26 -0.98
C ARG A 141 -4.57 12.89 -0.34
N SER A 142 -3.45 12.68 0.36
CA SER A 142 -3.18 11.46 1.12
C SER A 142 -4.19 11.27 2.26
N GLU A 143 -4.60 12.34 2.93
CA GLU A 143 -5.65 12.31 3.95
C GLU A 143 -7.02 11.92 3.38
N ARG A 144 -7.39 12.48 2.21
CA ARG A 144 -8.60 12.11 1.47
C ARG A 144 -8.59 10.63 1.08
N CYS A 145 -7.46 10.14 0.56
CA CYS A 145 -7.27 8.70 0.27
C CYS A 145 -7.50 7.85 1.52
N CYS A 146 -6.87 8.17 2.66
CA CYS A 146 -7.11 7.43 3.92
C CYS A 146 -8.58 7.47 4.34
N SER A 147 -9.26 8.61 4.19
CA SER A 147 -10.66 8.75 4.59
C SER A 147 -11.59 7.86 3.76
N LEU A 148 -11.46 7.92 2.43
CA LEU A 148 -12.28 7.14 1.50
C LEU A 148 -11.93 5.65 1.53
N ALA A 149 -10.65 5.31 1.63
CA ALA A 149 -10.21 3.92 1.77
C ALA A 149 -10.76 3.25 3.04
N ARG A 150 -11.01 4.02 4.13
CA ARG A 150 -11.68 3.51 5.32
C ARG A 150 -13.15 3.18 5.09
N HIS A 151 -13.86 3.98 4.28
CA HIS A 151 -15.23 3.67 3.86
C HIS A 151 -15.25 2.37 3.05
N LEU A 152 -14.32 2.25 2.09
CA LEU A 152 -14.19 1.06 1.24
C LEU A 152 -13.97 -0.23 2.04
N MET A 153 -13.14 -0.19 3.09
CA MET A 153 -12.96 -1.31 4.02
C MET A 153 -14.24 -1.65 4.79
N THR A 154 -15.03 -0.64 5.15
CA THR A 154 -16.24 -0.81 5.96
C THR A 154 -17.38 -1.48 5.18
N LEU A 155 -17.50 -1.15 3.89
CA LEU A 155 -18.55 -1.66 3.00
C LEU A 155 -18.52 -3.19 2.81
N VAL A 156 -17.42 -3.89 3.15
CA VAL A 156 -17.37 -5.36 3.03
C VAL A 156 -18.39 -6.08 3.93
N LEU A 157 -18.84 -5.44 5.01
CA LEU A 157 -19.82 -6.02 5.92
C LEU A 157 -21.22 -6.13 5.29
N ASP A 158 -21.54 -5.28 4.32
CA ASP A 158 -22.83 -5.29 3.63
C ASP A 158 -23.09 -6.60 2.86
N PRO A 159 -22.24 -7.04 1.92
CA PRO A 159 -22.46 -8.29 1.21
C PRO A 159 -22.26 -9.52 2.10
N LEU A 160 -21.39 -9.45 3.12
CA LEU A 160 -21.21 -10.53 4.09
C LEU A 160 -22.52 -10.82 4.84
N GLN A 161 -23.14 -9.78 5.40
CA GLN A 161 -24.42 -9.90 6.10
C GLN A 161 -25.52 -10.30 5.12
N THR A 162 -25.63 -9.60 3.98
CA THR A 162 -26.66 -9.84 2.95
C THR A 162 -26.67 -11.30 2.48
N ALA A 163 -25.52 -11.86 2.13
CA ALA A 163 -25.48 -13.22 1.59
C ALA A 163 -25.79 -14.29 2.65
N SER A 164 -25.47 -14.05 3.92
CA SER A 164 -25.66 -15.03 5.00
C SER A 164 -27.12 -15.27 5.38
N VAL A 165 -28.00 -14.31 5.06
CA VAL A 165 -29.44 -14.37 5.40
C VAL A 165 -30.34 -14.51 4.17
N GLN A 166 -29.78 -14.80 3.00
CA GLN A 166 -30.58 -15.13 1.81
C GLN A 166 -31.31 -16.47 2.01
N TRP A 167 -32.64 -16.44 2.11
CA TRP A 167 -33.43 -17.65 2.32
C TRP A 167 -33.77 -18.35 0.99
N PHE A 168 -33.51 -19.66 0.94
CA PHE A 168 -33.80 -20.56 -0.18
C PHE A 168 -33.37 -19.97 -1.54
N GLU A 169 -34.28 -19.89 -2.52
CA GLU A 169 -33.93 -19.45 -3.88
C GLU A 169 -33.63 -17.95 -3.99
N ARG A 170 -34.12 -17.11 -3.04
CA ARG A 170 -33.87 -15.65 -2.91
C ARG A 170 -34.87 -14.93 -1.95
N THR A 171 -34.39 -13.95 -1.17
CA THR A 171 -35.19 -12.92 -0.44
C THR A 171 -34.81 -11.48 -0.83
N LEU A 172 -35.75 -10.52 -0.78
CA LEU A 172 -35.64 -9.16 -1.39
C LEU A 172 -34.89 -8.11 -0.58
N ASP A 173 -34.50 -8.43 0.64
CA ASP A 173 -33.72 -7.60 1.55
C ASP A 173 -32.33 -7.21 0.99
N ASP A 174 -31.75 -8.00 0.09
CA ASP A 174 -30.52 -7.66 -0.63
C ASP A 174 -30.67 -6.46 -1.59
N SER A 175 -31.88 -6.12 -2.06
CA SER A 175 -32.05 -5.21 -3.19
C SER A 175 -31.66 -3.78 -2.85
N ALA A 176 -32.13 -3.27 -1.71
CA ALA A 176 -31.85 -1.91 -1.28
C ALA A 176 -30.37 -1.75 -0.92
N ASN A 177 -29.82 -2.69 -0.15
CA ASN A 177 -28.42 -2.67 0.27
C ASN A 177 -27.47 -2.67 -0.94
N ARG A 178 -27.68 -3.57 -1.91
CA ARG A 178 -26.83 -3.68 -3.11
C ARG A 178 -26.86 -2.46 -4.03
N ARG A 179 -27.92 -1.64 -3.99
CA ARG A 179 -27.98 -0.38 -4.76
C ARG A 179 -27.02 0.67 -4.21
N VAL A 180 -26.70 0.59 -2.92
CA VAL A 180 -25.78 1.49 -2.23
C VAL A 180 -24.38 0.91 -2.29
N CYS A 181 -24.16 -0.25 -1.65
CA CYS A 181 -22.81 -0.74 -1.34
C CYS A 181 -21.99 -1.09 -2.59
N LEU A 182 -22.61 -1.65 -3.64
CA LEU A 182 -21.88 -2.02 -4.86
C LEU A 182 -21.39 -0.77 -5.60
N ALA A 183 -22.27 0.21 -5.81
CA ALA A 183 -21.92 1.43 -6.54
C ALA A 183 -20.91 2.27 -5.76
N GLU A 184 -21.16 2.48 -4.47
CA GLU A 184 -20.26 3.26 -3.61
C GLU A 184 -18.87 2.61 -3.51
N ALA A 185 -18.78 1.28 -3.44
CA ALA A 185 -17.47 0.61 -3.38
C ALA A 185 -16.64 0.89 -4.64
N PHE A 186 -17.21 0.74 -5.84
CA PHE A 186 -16.49 1.00 -7.09
C PHE A 186 -16.14 2.48 -7.27
N LEU A 187 -17.07 3.40 -6.97
CA LEU A 187 -16.81 4.85 -7.05
C LEU A 187 -15.71 5.27 -6.05
N THR A 188 -15.75 4.72 -4.84
CA THR A 188 -14.73 4.99 -3.82
C THR A 188 -13.36 4.47 -4.28
N ALA A 189 -13.30 3.24 -4.80
CA ALA A 189 -12.08 2.65 -5.34
C ALA A 189 -11.49 3.49 -6.50
N ASP A 190 -12.34 3.96 -7.42
CA ASP A 190 -11.94 4.80 -8.55
C ASP A 190 -11.32 6.13 -8.09
N ILE A 191 -11.96 6.81 -7.13
CA ILE A 191 -11.47 8.09 -6.59
C ILE A 191 -10.14 7.92 -5.88
N ILE A 192 -9.98 6.87 -5.06
CA ILE A 192 -8.71 6.66 -4.32
C ILE A 192 -7.57 6.25 -5.25
N LEU A 193 -7.82 5.46 -6.29
CA LEU A 193 -6.79 5.09 -7.27
C LEU A 193 -6.36 6.30 -8.10
N SER A 194 -7.31 7.10 -8.58
CA SER A 194 -7.04 8.34 -9.31
C SER A 194 -6.25 9.33 -8.46
N THR A 195 -6.66 9.52 -7.20
CA THR A 195 -5.96 10.41 -6.27
C THR A 195 -4.57 9.87 -5.92
N LEU A 196 -4.41 8.55 -5.72
CA LEU A 196 -3.12 7.93 -5.42
C LEU A 196 -2.16 8.00 -6.61
N GLN A 197 -2.64 7.82 -7.85
CA GLN A 197 -1.84 8.01 -9.05
C GLN A 197 -1.32 9.45 -9.12
N ASN A 198 -2.20 10.44 -8.96
CA ASN A 198 -1.79 11.85 -8.93
C ASN A 198 -0.74 12.13 -7.84
N ILE A 199 -0.92 11.61 -6.63
CA ILE A 199 0.10 11.74 -5.56
C ILE A 199 1.43 11.15 -6.01
N SER A 200 1.40 9.94 -6.56
CA SER A 200 2.59 9.16 -6.93
C SER A 200 3.37 9.79 -8.08
N GLU A 201 2.69 10.39 -9.06
CA GLU A 201 3.28 11.11 -10.18
C GLU A 201 4.04 12.38 -9.74
N GLY A 202 3.64 12.97 -8.61
CA GLY A 202 4.14 14.26 -8.14
C GLY A 202 4.88 14.23 -6.79
N LEU A 203 5.28 13.06 -6.29
CA LEU A 203 6.02 12.96 -5.02
C LEU A 203 7.32 13.78 -5.06
N VAL A 204 7.51 14.63 -4.05
CA VAL A 204 8.73 15.43 -3.89
C VAL A 204 9.55 14.86 -2.75
N VAL A 205 10.81 14.50 -3.02
CA VAL A 205 11.75 13.95 -2.02
C VAL A 205 12.76 15.01 -1.63
N TYR A 206 13.11 15.09 -0.34
CA TYR A 206 14.09 16.04 0.20
C TYR A 206 15.35 15.34 0.75
N PRO A 207 16.34 15.01 -0.09
CA PRO A 207 17.53 14.26 0.33
C PRO A 207 18.29 14.88 1.49
N LYS A 208 18.39 16.21 1.56
CA LYS A 208 19.12 16.90 2.64
C LYS A 208 18.45 16.78 4.01
N VAL A 209 17.12 16.66 4.06
CA VAL A 209 16.40 16.39 5.32
C VAL A 209 16.63 14.95 5.75
N ILE A 210 16.59 14.01 4.81
CA ILE A 210 16.88 12.58 5.04
C ILE A 210 18.32 12.42 5.58
N GLU A 211 19.31 12.99 4.89
CA GLU A 211 20.72 13.00 5.31
C GLU A 211 20.91 13.59 6.72
N ARG A 212 20.21 14.69 7.05
CA ARG A 212 20.26 15.30 8.39
C ARG A 212 19.75 14.33 9.44
N ARG A 213 18.60 13.68 9.23
CA ARG A 213 18.06 12.72 10.21
C ARG A 213 18.96 11.51 10.36
N ILE A 214 19.49 10.98 9.26
CA ILE A 214 20.45 9.87 9.31
C ILE A 214 21.65 10.25 10.18
N ARG A 215 22.22 11.45 10.02
CA ARG A 215 23.33 11.91 10.86
C ARG A 215 23.00 11.97 12.36
N GLN A 216 21.75 12.24 12.72
CA GLN A 216 21.31 12.29 14.12
C GLN A 216 21.17 10.89 14.75
N GLU A 217 20.87 9.85 13.97
CA GLU A 217 20.53 8.51 14.48
C GLU A 217 21.58 7.43 14.18
N LEU A 218 22.25 7.52 13.03
CA LEU A 218 23.28 6.57 12.59
C LEU A 218 24.42 6.37 13.60
N PRO A 219 24.89 7.40 14.33
CA PRO A 219 25.89 7.22 15.38
C PRO A 219 25.53 6.12 16.40
N PHE A 220 24.26 6.01 16.80
CA PHE A 220 23.81 4.97 17.74
C PHE A 220 23.72 3.58 17.09
N MET A 221 23.42 3.52 15.79
CA MET A 221 23.34 2.27 15.03
C MET A 221 24.72 1.73 14.61
N ALA A 222 25.72 2.60 14.50
CA ALA A 222 27.08 2.26 14.08
C ALA A 222 27.97 1.73 15.21
N THR A 223 27.43 1.55 16.43
CA THR A 223 28.22 1.12 17.61
C THR A 223 28.96 -0.19 17.39
N GLU A 224 28.32 -1.19 16.79
CA GLU A 224 28.98 -2.47 16.46
C GLU A 224 30.11 -2.29 15.42
N ASN A 225 29.92 -1.43 14.40
CA ASN A 225 30.96 -1.14 13.42
C ASN A 225 32.19 -0.49 14.06
N ILE A 226 31.97 0.42 15.02
CA ILE A 226 33.03 1.07 15.79
C ILE A 226 33.76 0.05 16.67
N ILE A 227 33.03 -0.86 17.33
CA ILE A 227 33.61 -1.95 18.13
C ILE A 227 34.50 -2.85 17.24
N MET A 228 33.98 -3.28 16.09
CA MET A 228 34.74 -4.12 15.16
C MET A 228 36.02 -3.42 14.66
N ALA A 229 35.96 -2.13 14.36
CA ALA A 229 37.13 -1.36 13.94
C ALA A 229 38.19 -1.26 15.07
N MET A 230 37.76 -1.07 16.32
CA MET A 230 38.67 -1.06 17.48
C MET A 230 39.31 -2.42 17.71
N VAL A 231 38.55 -3.52 17.61
CA VAL A 231 39.09 -4.88 17.75
C VAL A 231 40.12 -5.17 16.65
N LYS A 232 39.83 -4.77 15.40
CA LYS A 232 40.78 -4.92 14.29
C LYS A 232 42.05 -4.10 14.48
N ALA A 233 41.98 -2.98 15.21
CA ALA A 233 43.13 -2.18 15.60
C ALA A 233 43.86 -2.72 16.85
N GLY A 234 43.50 -3.91 17.34
CA GLY A 234 44.14 -4.57 18.49
C GLY A 234 43.48 -4.28 19.85
N GLY A 235 42.34 -3.59 19.89
CA GLY A 235 41.62 -3.27 21.13
C GLY A 235 40.82 -4.44 21.70
N ASN A 236 40.57 -4.42 23.01
CA ASN A 236 39.69 -5.37 23.68
C ASN A 236 38.21 -5.05 23.41
N ARG A 237 37.43 -6.06 22.98
CA ARG A 237 36.01 -5.91 22.65
C ARG A 237 35.16 -5.44 23.84
N GLN A 238 35.39 -6.01 25.03
CA GLN A 238 34.58 -5.75 26.22
C GLN A 238 34.82 -4.33 26.74
N ASP A 239 36.07 -3.89 26.77
CA ASP A 239 36.44 -2.53 27.15
C ASP A 239 35.84 -1.50 26.19
N CYS A 240 35.88 -1.80 24.88
CA CYS A 240 35.33 -0.93 23.84
C CYS A 240 33.81 -0.80 23.97
N HIS A 241 33.13 -1.92 24.16
CA HIS A 241 31.68 -1.96 24.35
C HIS A 241 31.26 -1.12 25.57
N GLU A 242 31.91 -1.27 26.72
CA GLU A 242 31.55 -0.53 27.93
C GLU A 242 31.79 0.98 27.77
N LYS A 243 32.90 1.38 27.15
CA LYS A 243 33.15 2.80 26.83
C LYS A 243 32.09 3.37 25.90
N ILE A 244 31.76 2.67 24.81
CA ILE A 244 30.71 3.07 23.88
C ILE A 244 29.36 3.18 24.59
N ARG A 245 29.02 2.24 25.48
CA ARG A 245 27.76 2.26 26.25
C ARG A 245 27.64 3.54 27.07
N VAL A 246 28.69 3.89 27.83
CA VAL A 246 28.71 5.11 28.66
C VAL A 246 28.60 6.36 27.80
N LEU A 247 29.37 6.45 26.70
CA LEU A 247 29.31 7.60 25.79
C LEU A 247 27.95 7.72 25.10
N SER A 248 27.34 6.61 24.70
CA SER A 248 26.00 6.58 24.08
C SER A 248 24.92 7.04 25.05
N GLN A 249 24.99 6.62 26.33
CA GLN A 249 24.05 7.07 27.35
C GLN A 249 24.15 8.57 27.60
N LYS A 250 25.37 9.13 27.63
CA LYS A 250 25.59 10.58 27.74
C LYS A 250 25.00 11.34 26.54
N ALA A 251 25.29 10.90 25.32
CA ALA A 251 24.72 11.52 24.12
C ALA A 251 23.18 11.40 24.07
N ALA A 252 22.63 10.26 24.47
CA ALA A 252 21.18 10.08 24.56
C ALA A 252 20.54 10.99 25.63
N ALA A 253 21.24 11.27 26.73
CA ALA A 253 20.81 12.22 27.74
C ALA A 253 20.78 13.65 27.18
N VAL A 254 21.81 14.09 26.44
CA VAL A 254 21.81 15.38 25.73
C VAL A 254 20.58 15.51 24.82
N VAL A 255 20.30 14.49 24.01
CA VAL A 255 19.14 14.51 23.09
C VAL A 255 17.81 14.58 23.86
N LYS A 256 17.65 13.79 24.93
CA LYS A 256 16.34 13.62 25.60
C LYS A 256 16.08 14.59 26.74
N GLN A 257 17.10 15.00 27.48
CA GLN A 257 16.99 15.84 28.67
C GLN A 257 17.30 17.31 28.35
N GLU A 258 18.20 17.56 27.39
CA GLU A 258 18.67 18.91 27.07
C GLU A 258 18.11 19.43 25.74
N GLY A 259 17.55 18.56 24.89
CA GLY A 259 17.04 18.91 23.56
C GLY A 259 18.16 19.25 22.56
N GLY A 260 19.39 18.80 22.82
CA GLY A 260 20.55 19.01 21.96
C GLY A 260 20.65 18.02 20.79
N ASP A 261 21.57 18.29 19.86
CA ASP A 261 21.93 17.34 18.81
C ASP A 261 22.71 16.13 19.37
N ASN A 262 22.69 15.03 18.64
CA ASN A 262 23.48 13.84 18.99
C ASN A 262 24.98 14.13 18.84
N ASP A 263 25.68 14.18 19.98
CA ASP A 263 27.11 14.46 20.07
C ASP A 263 27.98 13.20 20.26
N PHE A 264 27.42 11.99 20.09
CA PHE A 264 28.12 10.72 20.34
C PHE A 264 29.47 10.63 19.60
N ILE A 265 29.50 11.01 18.31
CA ILE A 265 30.75 10.96 17.52
C ILE A 265 31.77 11.99 17.98
N ALA A 266 31.33 13.17 18.43
CA ALA A 266 32.23 14.16 19.01
C ALA A 266 32.87 13.62 20.30
N ARG A 267 32.09 12.92 21.13
CA ARG A 267 32.59 12.26 22.35
C ARG A 267 33.57 11.13 22.03
N VAL A 268 33.29 10.31 21.02
CA VAL A 268 34.22 9.27 20.55
C VAL A 268 35.53 9.88 20.06
N ARG A 269 35.49 10.99 19.30
CA ARG A 269 36.71 11.71 18.86
C ARG A 269 37.52 12.33 19.99
N ALA A 270 36.86 12.72 21.08
CA ALA A 270 37.51 13.35 22.23
C ALA A 270 38.12 12.33 23.22
N ASP A 271 37.62 11.10 23.26
CA ASP A 271 38.17 10.04 24.13
C ASP A 271 39.38 9.38 23.45
N ALA A 272 40.56 9.59 24.03
CA ALA A 272 41.83 9.08 23.52
C ALA A 272 41.86 7.55 23.32
N TYR A 273 40.98 6.79 23.99
CA TYR A 273 40.81 5.35 23.75
C TYR A 273 40.51 5.02 22.27
N PHE A 274 39.76 5.87 21.57
CA PHE A 274 39.37 5.64 20.17
C PHE A 274 40.37 6.19 19.14
N SER A 275 41.51 6.73 19.58
CA SER A 275 42.56 7.26 18.69
C SER A 275 42.92 6.36 17.50
N PRO A 276 43.01 5.01 17.65
CA PRO A 276 43.33 4.12 16.53
C PRO A 276 42.34 4.16 15.36
N ILE A 277 41.07 4.54 15.61
CA ILE A 277 40.02 4.56 14.59
C ILE A 277 39.58 5.97 14.18
N HIS A 278 40.16 7.04 14.74
CA HIS A 278 39.73 8.42 14.46
C HIS A 278 39.70 8.76 12.96
N LYS A 279 40.69 8.27 12.19
CA LYS A 279 40.75 8.45 10.73
C LYS A 279 39.69 7.65 9.97
N GLN A 280 39.11 6.63 10.58
CA GLN A 280 38.13 5.73 9.97
C GLN A 280 36.68 6.17 10.28
N LEU A 281 36.45 7.01 11.28
CA LEU A 281 35.10 7.35 11.78
C LEU A 281 34.15 7.85 10.68
N GLU A 282 34.64 8.63 9.71
CA GLU A 282 33.82 9.09 8.58
C GLU A 282 33.36 7.92 7.70
N SER A 283 34.27 7.02 7.34
CA SER A 283 33.95 5.83 6.55
C SER A 283 33.05 4.85 7.29
N LEU A 284 33.23 4.71 8.61
CA LEU A 284 32.40 3.84 9.46
C LEU A 284 30.96 4.35 9.63
N LEU A 285 30.73 5.62 9.31
CA LEU A 285 29.44 6.30 9.37
C LEU A 285 28.87 6.61 7.99
N ASP A 286 29.44 6.07 6.90
CA ASP A 286 28.88 6.23 5.57
C ASP A 286 27.50 5.53 5.49
N PRO A 287 26.38 6.26 5.34
CA PRO A 287 25.05 5.68 5.30
C PRO A 287 24.88 4.62 4.22
N SER A 288 25.64 4.71 3.11
CA SER A 288 25.53 3.78 1.99
C SER A 288 25.79 2.33 2.43
N SER A 289 26.73 2.14 3.36
CA SER A 289 27.13 0.85 3.91
C SER A 289 26.11 0.22 4.87
N PHE A 290 25.11 0.98 5.33
CA PHE A 290 24.08 0.53 6.27
C PHE A 290 22.76 0.14 5.60
N THR A 291 22.68 0.17 4.26
CA THR A 291 21.45 -0.16 3.51
C THR A 291 21.33 -1.64 3.13
N GLY A 292 22.29 -2.48 3.53
CA GLY A 292 22.29 -3.91 3.26
C GLY A 292 22.11 -4.23 1.77
N ARG A 293 21.07 -5.00 1.44
CA ARG A 293 20.74 -5.38 0.06
C ARG A 293 19.61 -4.56 -0.56
N ALA A 294 19.23 -3.42 0.04
CA ALA A 294 18.04 -2.67 -0.35
C ALA A 294 18.00 -2.31 -1.85
N PRO A 295 19.08 -1.79 -2.48
CA PRO A 295 19.06 -1.51 -3.92
C PRO A 295 18.88 -2.76 -4.79
N GLN A 296 19.52 -3.87 -4.44
CA GLN A 296 19.44 -5.12 -5.20
C GLN A 296 18.06 -5.77 -5.06
N GLN A 297 17.44 -5.67 -3.87
CA GLN A 297 16.06 -6.12 -3.65
C GLN A 297 15.07 -5.34 -4.52
N VAL A 298 15.22 -4.01 -4.61
CA VAL A 298 14.39 -3.17 -5.49
C VAL A 298 14.52 -3.60 -6.94
N ALA A 299 15.76 -3.70 -7.46
CA ALA A 299 16.01 -4.05 -8.84
C ALA A 299 15.42 -5.43 -9.20
N LYS A 300 15.60 -6.42 -8.31
CA LYS A 300 15.06 -7.77 -8.50
C LYS A 300 13.53 -7.78 -8.49
N PHE A 301 12.90 -7.19 -7.47
CA PHE A 301 11.45 -7.15 -7.33
C PHE A 301 10.76 -6.44 -8.52
N LEU A 302 11.27 -5.28 -8.93
CA LEU A 302 10.73 -4.56 -10.08
C LEU A 302 10.85 -5.37 -11.38
N LYS A 303 11.94 -6.11 -11.56
CA LYS A 303 12.17 -6.94 -12.75
C LYS A 303 11.29 -8.20 -12.78
N GLU A 304 11.20 -8.90 -11.66
CA GLU A 304 10.63 -10.24 -11.60
C GLU A 304 9.13 -10.26 -11.27
N GLU A 305 8.62 -9.27 -10.53
CA GLU A 305 7.21 -9.26 -10.09
C GLU A 305 6.43 -8.12 -10.72
N VAL A 306 6.95 -6.89 -10.65
CA VAL A 306 6.18 -5.70 -11.04
C VAL A 306 6.07 -5.55 -12.55
N ARG A 307 7.20 -5.54 -13.28
CA ARG A 307 7.18 -5.36 -14.75
C ARG A 307 6.30 -6.41 -15.45
N PRO A 308 6.40 -7.72 -15.13
CA PRO A 308 5.52 -8.72 -15.74
C PRO A 308 4.03 -8.45 -15.49
N ALA A 309 3.66 -8.06 -14.26
CA ALA A 309 2.27 -7.74 -13.91
C ALA A 309 1.72 -6.54 -14.69
N LEU A 310 2.57 -5.60 -15.13
CA LEU A 310 2.16 -4.41 -15.89
C LEU A 310 2.11 -4.61 -17.41
N ILE A 311 2.66 -5.70 -17.96
CA ILE A 311 2.68 -5.97 -19.41
C ILE A 311 1.29 -5.85 -20.06
N PRO A 312 0.22 -6.47 -19.51
CA PRO A 312 -1.12 -6.39 -20.11
C PRO A 312 -1.70 -4.96 -20.18
N TYR A 313 -1.14 -4.03 -19.41
CA TYR A 313 -1.62 -2.66 -19.24
C TYR A 313 -0.73 -1.61 -19.91
N GLN A 314 0.35 -2.02 -20.59
CA GLN A 314 1.36 -1.09 -21.12
C GLN A 314 0.77 -0.02 -22.06
N SER A 315 -0.24 -0.37 -22.87
CA SER A 315 -0.92 0.58 -23.76
C SER A 315 -1.74 1.66 -23.04
N LYS A 316 -1.98 1.49 -21.73
CA LYS A 316 -2.78 2.40 -20.89
C LYS A 316 -1.95 3.27 -19.94
N MET A 317 -0.62 3.12 -19.93
CA MET A 317 0.29 3.78 -18.96
C MET A 317 0.71 5.21 -19.32
N GLY A 318 0.11 5.82 -20.36
CA GLY A 318 0.50 7.16 -20.86
C GLY A 318 -0.31 8.34 -20.32
N GLY A 319 -1.40 8.08 -19.57
CA GLY A 319 -2.26 9.13 -19.03
C GLY A 319 -1.72 9.71 -17.72
N LYS A 320 -1.80 11.04 -17.56
CA LYS A 320 -1.66 11.71 -16.26
C LYS A 320 -3.04 11.94 -15.66
N ILE A 321 -3.11 11.94 -14.33
CA ILE A 321 -4.35 12.30 -13.63
C ILE A 321 -4.25 13.73 -13.11
N GLU A 322 -5.13 14.59 -13.63
CA GLU A 322 -5.41 15.91 -13.06
C GLU A 322 -6.57 15.80 -12.07
N LEU A 323 -6.43 16.45 -10.92
CA LEU A 323 -7.49 16.52 -9.91
C LEU A 323 -8.17 17.89 -10.00
N ALA A 324 -9.41 17.92 -10.49
CA ALA A 324 -10.25 19.12 -10.52
C ALA A 324 -11.11 19.21 -9.25
N LEU A 325 -10.49 19.23 -8.06
CA LEU A 325 -11.18 19.29 -6.77
C LEU A 325 -10.39 20.04 -5.70
#